data_AF-A0A0G0GBB9-F1
#
_entry.id   AF-A0A0G0GBB9-F1
#
_cell.length_a   1.000
_cell.length_b   1.000
_cell.length_c   1.000
_cell.angle_alpha   90.00
_cell.angle_beta   90.00
_cell.angle_gamma   90.00
#
_symmetry.space_group_name_H-M   'P 1'
#
loop_
_entity.id
_entity.type
_entity.pdbx_description
1 polymer ?
#
loop_
_entity_poly.entity_id
_entity_poly.type
_entity_poly.pdbx_seq_one_letter_code
_entity_poly.pdbx_strand_id
1 'polypeptide(L)'
;MTDVKAEIISILRQSLAEFTKEEINFLVEEPENENFGDYFSNAALAFWANKESRIKNQKWKSPLELAQKIVNSIIHDSKFMIHFDRVEAVKPGFINFYLSQEYLIAQLSLVSGKTLLRYVHETERSFAGRRIMVEFTDPNPFKEFHIGHLYSNTVGESVSR
;
A
#
# COMPACT_ATOMS: atom_id res chain seq x y z
N MET A 1 -12.54 2.42 0.17
CA MET A 1 -11.52 1.84 1.04
C MET A 1 -10.48 2.92 1.13
N THR A 2 -10.22 3.46 2.32
CA THR A 2 -8.99 4.24 2.45
C THR A 2 -7.87 3.24 2.24
N ASP A 3 -7.02 3.51 1.25
CA ASP A 3 -5.91 2.62 0.94
C ASP A 3 -4.93 2.72 2.12
N VAL A 4 -4.99 1.75 3.03
CA VAL A 4 -4.16 1.67 4.25
C VAL A 4 -2.69 1.77 3.88
N LYS A 5 -2.31 1.15 2.75
CA LYS A 5 -0.96 1.22 2.22
C LYS A 5 -0.61 2.64 1.78
N ALA A 6 -1.53 3.38 1.15
CA ALA A 6 -1.32 4.80 0.84
C ALA A 6 -1.20 5.67 2.10
N GLU A 7 -1.98 5.40 3.15
CA GLU A 7 -1.85 6.06 4.45
C GLU A 7 -0.47 5.81 5.06
N ILE A 8 -0.04 4.54 5.13
CA ILE A 8 1.30 4.16 5.63
C ILE A 8 2.40 4.85 4.83
N ILE A 9 2.29 4.90 3.50
CA ILE A 9 3.25 5.61 2.63
C ILE A 9 3.30 7.10 2.98
N SER A 10 2.14 7.74 3.20
CA SER A 10 2.09 9.16 3.56
C SER A 10 2.77 9.44 4.91
N ILE A 11 2.54 8.59 5.90
CA ILE A 11 3.12 8.68 7.26
C ILE A 11 4.64 8.52 7.19
N LEU A 12 5.11 7.53 6.45
CA LEU A 12 6.54 7.26 6.28
C LEU A 12 7.22 8.40 5.53
N ARG A 13 6.59 8.97 4.49
CA ARG A 13 7.12 10.16 3.79
C ARG A 13 7.22 11.37 4.71
N GLN A 14 6.19 11.62 5.53
CA GLN A 14 6.21 12.72 6.49
C GLN A 14 7.34 12.53 7.53
N SER A 15 7.48 11.33 8.07
CA SER A 15 8.53 11.01 9.03
C SER A 15 9.93 11.14 8.40
N LEU A 16 10.10 10.70 7.15
CA LEU A 16 11.37 10.81 6.43
C LEU A 16 11.74 12.25 6.03
N ALA A 17 10.74 13.10 5.78
CA ALA A 17 10.94 14.51 5.44
C ALA A 17 11.60 15.32 6.57
N GLU A 18 11.48 14.88 7.83
CA GLU A 18 12.20 15.48 8.96
C GLU A 18 13.71 15.24 8.88
N PHE A 19 14.13 14.15 8.23
CA PHE A 19 15.53 13.71 8.17
C PHE A 19 16.22 14.10 6.86
N THR A 20 15.48 14.17 5.75
CA THR A 20 16.01 14.61 4.46
C THR A 20 14.99 15.36 3.60
N LYS A 21 15.50 16.18 2.68
CA LYS A 21 14.70 16.90 1.67
C LYS A 21 14.56 16.12 0.37
N GLU A 22 15.28 15.00 0.24
CA GLU A 22 15.24 14.13 -0.93
C GLU A 22 14.06 13.15 -0.84
N GLU A 23 13.48 12.85 -1.98
CA GLU A 23 12.44 11.84 -2.08
C GLU A 23 13.08 10.44 -2.11
N ILE A 24 12.76 9.62 -1.12
CA ILE A 24 13.25 8.23 -1.05
C ILE A 24 12.17 7.30 -1.58
N ASN A 25 12.54 6.46 -2.54
CA ASN A 25 11.70 5.37 -3.00
C ASN A 25 11.78 4.22 -2.01
N PHE A 26 10.66 3.91 -1.38
CA PHE A 26 10.51 2.76 -0.50
C PHE A 26 9.22 2.01 -0.84
N LEU A 27 9.11 0.82 -0.27
CA LEU A 27 8.06 -0.14 -0.52
C LEU A 27 7.30 -0.43 0.78
N VAL A 28 6.00 -0.64 0.63
CA VAL A 28 5.08 -1.07 1.67
C VAL A 28 4.31 -2.26 1.11
N GLU A 29 4.36 -3.40 1.77
CA GLU A 29 3.76 -4.66 1.31
C GLU A 29 3.15 -5.44 2.46
N GLU A 30 2.33 -6.44 2.12
CA GLU A 30 1.76 -7.40 3.07
C GLU A 30 2.77 -8.54 3.24
N PRO A 31 3.15 -8.92 4.46
CA PRO A 31 4.11 -9.99 4.67
C PRO A 31 3.46 -11.36 4.39
N GLU A 32 4.26 -12.31 3.90
CA GLU A 32 3.80 -13.71 3.73
C GLU A 32 3.50 -14.39 5.08
N ASN A 33 4.11 -13.91 6.16
CA ASN A 33 3.96 -14.46 7.51
C ASN A 33 3.29 -13.43 8.42
N GLU A 34 2.12 -13.80 8.95
CA GLU A 34 1.29 -12.97 9.84
C GLU A 34 2.03 -12.50 11.11
N ASN A 35 3.09 -13.20 11.52
CA ASN A 35 3.93 -12.79 12.65
C ASN A 35 4.67 -11.47 12.40
N PHE A 36 4.77 -11.00 11.15
CA PHE A 36 5.39 -9.73 10.80
C PHE A 36 4.39 -8.58 10.64
N GLY A 37 3.15 -8.76 11.10
CA GLY A 37 2.09 -7.76 11.06
C GLY A 37 1.26 -7.80 9.79
N ASP A 38 0.39 -6.80 9.64
CA ASP A 38 -0.49 -6.68 8.47
C ASP A 38 0.24 -6.03 7.29
N TYR A 39 1.16 -5.11 7.58
CA TYR A 39 2.00 -4.45 6.59
C TYR A 39 3.43 -4.34 7.08
N PHE A 40 4.39 -4.33 6.16
CA PHE A 40 5.78 -4.00 6.45
C PHE A 40 6.33 -2.98 5.45
N SER A 41 7.37 -2.25 5.85
CA SER A 41 8.08 -1.33 4.98
C SER A 41 9.60 -1.45 5.09
N ASN A 42 10.28 -1.28 3.96
CA ASN A 42 11.73 -1.18 3.87
C ASN A 42 12.25 0.27 3.90
N ALA A 43 11.41 1.25 4.30
CA ALA A 43 11.74 2.68 4.27
C ALA A 43 13.08 3.04 4.91
N ALA A 44 13.39 2.50 6.09
CA ALA A 44 14.66 2.77 6.75
C ALA A 44 15.86 2.15 6.01
N LEU A 45 15.70 0.97 5.40
CA LEU A 45 16.74 0.35 4.58
C LEU A 45 16.97 1.13 3.27
N ALA A 46 15.89 1.56 2.62
CA ALA A 46 15.95 2.36 1.40
C ALA A 46 16.64 3.72 1.65
N PHE A 47 16.31 4.38 2.76
CA PHE A 47 17.00 5.58 3.21
C PHE A 47 18.50 5.30 3.44
N TRP A 48 18.81 4.23 4.18
CA TRP A 48 20.18 3.88 4.53
C TRP A 48 21.07 3.59 3.29
N ALA A 49 20.49 2.96 2.28
CA ALA A 49 21.18 2.59 1.04
C ALA A 49 21.48 3.81 0.14
N ASN A 50 20.76 4.92 0.29
CA ASN A 50 20.92 6.09 -0.57
C ASN A 50 22.28 6.80 -0.33
N LYS A 51 22.99 7.11 -1.42
CA LYS A 51 24.37 7.66 -1.42
C LYS A 51 24.48 9.02 -0.73
N GLU A 52 23.50 9.91 -0.90
CA GLU A 52 23.48 11.23 -0.25
C GLU A 52 23.17 11.12 1.25
N SER A 53 22.30 10.18 1.60
CA SER A 53 22.06 9.83 3.00
C SER A 53 23.28 9.21 3.68
N ARG A 54 24.16 8.47 2.96
CA ARG A 54 25.45 7.98 3.53
C ARG A 54 26.37 9.08 4.05
N ILE A 55 26.28 10.29 3.51
CA ILE A 55 27.05 11.45 3.98
C ILE A 55 26.46 11.97 5.32
N LYS A 56 25.13 11.92 5.49
CA LYS A 56 24.41 12.21 6.75
C LYS A 56 24.36 11.03 7.73
N ASN A 57 24.63 9.80 7.27
CA ASN A 57 24.62 8.57 8.07
C ASN A 57 25.72 8.53 9.14
N GLN A 58 26.56 9.55 9.26
CA GLN A 58 27.36 9.75 10.48
C GLN A 58 26.49 9.92 11.74
N LYS A 59 25.20 10.28 11.58
CA LYS A 59 24.26 10.49 12.69
C LYS A 59 23.68 9.20 13.28
N TRP A 60 23.66 8.08 12.55
CA TRP A 60 23.04 6.82 12.97
C TRP A 60 23.97 5.63 12.71
N LYS A 61 24.07 4.69 13.66
CA LYS A 61 25.05 3.59 13.60
C LYS A 61 24.54 2.37 12.81
N SER A 62 23.22 2.24 12.62
CA SER A 62 22.63 1.14 11.86
C SER A 62 21.28 1.50 11.23
N PRO A 63 20.84 0.79 10.17
CA PRO A 63 19.49 0.97 9.61
C PRO A 63 18.39 0.68 10.64
N LEU A 64 18.65 -0.23 11.58
CA LEU A 64 17.75 -0.54 12.69
C LEU A 64 17.54 0.68 13.61
N GLU A 65 18.60 1.44 13.91
CA GLU A 65 18.46 2.66 14.73
C GLU A 65 17.59 3.70 14.03
N LEU A 66 17.70 3.81 12.70
CA LEU A 66 16.84 4.69 11.92
C LEU A 66 15.38 4.20 11.94
N ALA A 67 15.15 2.90 11.73
CA ALA A 67 13.83 2.31 11.83
C ALA A 67 13.20 2.59 13.22
N GLN A 68 13.96 2.43 14.30
CA GLN A 68 13.49 2.72 15.66
C GLN A 68 13.14 4.21 15.84
N LYS A 69 13.91 5.12 15.24
CA LYS A 69 13.60 6.56 15.30
C LYS A 69 12.32 6.90 14.55
N ILE A 70 12.09 6.30 13.39
CA ILE A 70 10.84 6.46 12.63
C ILE A 70 9.66 5.88 13.40
N VAL A 71 9.80 4.68 13.98
CA VAL A 71 8.77 4.08 14.84
C VAL A 71 8.45 5.00 16.02
N ASN A 72 9.48 5.56 16.67
CA ASN A 72 9.26 6.47 17.78
C ASN A 72 8.53 7.75 17.35
N SER A 73 8.81 8.33 16.17
CA SER A 73 8.07 9.51 15.70
C SER A 73 6.60 9.18 15.45
N ILE A 74 6.32 8.01 14.87
CA ILE A 74 4.95 7.54 14.64
C ILE A 74 4.20 7.33 15.97
N ILE A 75 4.84 6.70 16.97
CA ILE A 75 4.24 6.45 18.28
C ILE A 75 3.85 7.75 19.02
N HIS A 76 4.63 8.82 18.85
CA HIS A 76 4.33 10.11 19.51
C HIS A 76 3.21 10.89 18.80
N ASP A 77 2.87 10.52 17.56
CA ASP A 77 1.75 11.12 16.85
C ASP A 77 0.46 10.34 17.12
N SER A 78 -0.30 10.83 18.11
CA SER A 78 -1.60 10.29 18.49
C SER A 78 -2.59 10.15 17.33
N LYS A 79 -2.46 10.95 16.26
CA LYS A 79 -3.34 10.82 15.08
C LYS A 79 -3.02 9.58 14.26
N PHE A 80 -1.77 9.13 14.26
CA PHE A 80 -1.37 7.93 13.53
C PHE A 80 -1.57 6.68 14.37
N MET A 81 -1.24 6.72 15.66
CA MET A 81 -1.40 5.56 16.54
C MET A 81 -2.85 5.11 16.74
N ILE A 82 -3.86 5.94 16.44
CA ILE A 82 -5.26 5.48 16.48
C ILE A 82 -5.55 4.34 15.49
N HIS A 83 -4.77 4.25 14.41
CA HIS A 83 -4.94 3.27 13.35
C HIS A 83 -4.17 1.95 13.59
N PHE A 84 -3.21 1.95 14.52
CA PHE A 84 -2.27 0.84 14.73
C PHE A 84 -2.31 0.36 16.17
N ASP A 85 -2.37 -0.95 16.38
CA ASP A 85 -2.16 -1.56 17.69
C ASP A 85 -0.70 -1.40 18.12
N ARG A 86 0.22 -1.69 17.21
CA ARG A 86 1.66 -1.48 17.42
C ARG A 86 2.41 -1.30 16.10
N VAL A 87 3.59 -0.70 16.22
CA VAL A 87 4.55 -0.55 15.12
C VAL A 87 5.93 -0.96 15.63
N GLU A 88 6.61 -1.85 14.92
CA GLU A 88 7.84 -2.48 15.39
C GLU A 88 8.98 -2.31 14.39
N ALA A 89 10.16 -1.94 14.88
CA ALA A 89 11.38 -1.93 14.08
C ALA A 89 12.09 -3.29 14.21
N VAL A 90 12.22 -4.02 13.11
CA VAL A 90 12.79 -5.37 13.08
C VAL A 90 14.10 -5.39 12.30
N LYS A 91 15.07 -6.21 12.72
CA LYS A 91 16.35 -6.39 12.03
C LYS A 91 16.11 -6.90 10.59
N PRO A 92 16.84 -6.41 9.57
CA PRO A 92 17.95 -5.45 9.63
C PRO A 92 17.55 -3.96 9.65
N GLY A 93 16.27 -3.63 9.56
CA GLY A 93 15.73 -2.26 9.49
C GLY A 93 14.35 -2.18 8.83
N PHE A 94 13.56 -3.25 8.93
CA PHE A 94 12.16 -3.24 8.49
C PHE A 94 11.28 -2.60 9.55
N ILE A 95 10.17 -2.03 9.12
CA ILE A 95 9.15 -1.48 10.00
C ILE A 95 7.86 -2.27 9.76
N ASN A 96 7.40 -2.98 10.79
CA ASN A 96 6.18 -3.77 10.76
C ASN A 96 5.03 -2.97 11.39
N PHE A 97 3.85 -3.08 10.81
CA PHE A 97 2.64 -2.38 11.21
C PHE A 97 1.56 -3.41 11.54
N TYR A 98 0.93 -3.24 12.69
CA TYR A 98 -0.19 -4.06 13.15
C TYR A 98 -1.39 -3.14 13.33
N LEU A 99 -2.47 -3.39 12.60
CA LEU A 99 -3.67 -2.55 12.61
C LEU A 99 -4.44 -2.73 13.91
N SER A 100 -5.05 -1.65 14.41
CA SER A 100 -5.91 -1.73 15.58
C SER A 100 -7.23 -2.40 15.23
N GLN A 101 -7.78 -3.15 16.18
CA GLN A 101 -9.07 -3.81 15.99
C GLN A 101 -10.19 -2.78 15.79
N GLU A 102 -10.10 -1.64 16.47
CA GLU A 102 -11.01 -0.51 16.34
C GLU A 102 -11.01 0.06 14.91
N TYR A 103 -9.83 0.16 14.29
CA TYR A 103 -9.71 0.60 12.90
C TYR A 103 -10.38 -0.40 11.96
N LEU A 104 -10.12 -1.69 12.13
CA LEU A 104 -10.73 -2.74 11.29
C LEU A 104 -12.26 -2.75 11.41
N ILE A 105 -12.80 -2.61 12.64
CA ILE A 105 -14.25 -2.52 12.88
C ILE A 105 -14.84 -1.25 12.26
N ALA A 106 -14.15 -0.11 12.34
CA ALA A 106 -14.58 1.12 11.72
C ALA A 106 -14.63 1.00 10.19
N GLN A 107 -13.61 0.39 9.57
CA GLN A 107 -13.59 0.12 8.14
C GLN A 107 -14.72 -0.82 7.72
N LEU A 108 -14.98 -1.89 8.50
CA LEU A 108 -16.09 -2.81 8.24
C LEU A 108 -17.45 -2.09 8.31
N SER A 109 -17.61 -1.16 9.26
CA SER A 109 -18.83 -0.34 9.41
C SER A 109 -19.04 0.58 8.20
N LEU A 110 -17.97 1.16 7.65
CA LEU A 110 -18.03 1.98 6.44
C LEU A 110 -18.45 1.18 5.20
N VAL A 111 -17.99 -0.07 5.10
CA VAL A 111 -18.34 -0.97 3.99
C VAL A 111 -19.77 -1.50 4.14
N SER A 112 -20.20 -1.86 5.35
CA SER A 112 -21.56 -2.38 5.59
C SER A 112 -22.65 -1.31 5.46
N GLY A 113 -22.36 -0.05 5.81
CA GLY A 113 -23.29 1.08 5.67
C GLY A 113 -23.47 1.59 4.23
N LYS A 114 -22.58 1.22 3.31
CA LYS A 114 -22.70 1.49 1.87
C LYS A 114 -23.10 0.19 1.17
N THR A 115 -23.97 0.23 0.16
CA THR A 115 -24.15 -0.95 -0.70
C THR A 115 -22.79 -1.28 -1.32
N LEU A 116 -22.28 -2.51 -1.15
CA LEU A 116 -20.96 -2.96 -1.64
C LEU A 116 -20.64 -2.47 -3.07
N LEU A 117 -21.64 -2.51 -3.97
CA LEU A 117 -21.55 -2.03 -5.36
C LEU A 117 -21.26 -0.53 -5.52
N ARG A 118 -21.74 0.31 -4.59
CA ARG A 118 -21.49 1.75 -4.59
C ARG A 118 -20.14 2.10 -3.96
N TYR A 119 -19.64 1.25 -3.07
CA TYR A 119 -18.34 1.43 -2.43
C TYR A 119 -17.18 1.27 -3.43
N VAL A 120 -17.24 0.23 -4.27
CA VAL A 120 -16.20 -0.06 -5.29
C VAL A 120 -16.15 1.02 -6.37
N HIS A 121 -17.32 1.49 -6.85
CA HIS A 121 -17.40 2.55 -7.86
C HIS A 121 -16.91 3.94 -7.38
N GLU A 122 -17.02 4.25 -6.09
CA GLU A 122 -16.64 5.57 -5.57
C GLU A 122 -15.13 5.69 -5.31
N THR A 123 -14.42 4.57 -5.14
CA THR A 123 -13.01 4.56 -4.71
C THR A 123 -12.01 4.65 -5.87
N GLU A 124 -12.42 4.28 -7.09
CA GLU A 124 -11.58 4.32 -8.28
C GLU A 124 -12.09 5.33 -9.32
N ARG A 125 -12.13 6.62 -8.94
CA ARG A 125 -12.42 7.70 -9.91
C ARG A 125 -11.22 8.08 -10.80
N SER A 126 -10.14 7.30 -10.79
CA SER A 126 -8.92 7.55 -11.58
C SER A 126 -9.18 7.72 -13.08
N PHE A 127 -10.29 7.15 -13.58
CA PHE A 127 -10.72 7.27 -14.98
C PHE A 127 -12.03 8.05 -15.17
N ALA A 128 -12.50 8.80 -14.16
CA ALA A 128 -13.72 9.59 -14.27
C ALA A 128 -13.65 10.56 -15.47
N GLY A 129 -14.67 10.51 -16.34
CA GLY A 129 -14.74 11.33 -17.55
C GLY A 129 -13.89 10.82 -18.73
N ARG A 130 -13.17 9.70 -18.59
CA ARG A 130 -12.45 9.06 -19.68
C ARG A 130 -13.33 8.01 -20.37
N ARG A 131 -13.22 7.91 -21.69
CA ARG A 131 -13.84 6.83 -22.48
C ARG A 131 -12.78 5.76 -22.72
N ILE A 132 -13.04 4.55 -22.23
CA ILE A 132 -12.19 3.38 -22.45
C ILE A 132 -12.95 2.43 -23.37
N MET A 133 -12.28 1.96 -24.43
CA MET A 133 -12.82 0.95 -25.35
C MET A 133 -12.09 -0.36 -25.07
N VAL A 134 -12.85 -1.42 -24.79
CA VAL A 134 -12.34 -2.78 -24.60
C VAL A 134 -12.91 -3.64 -25.72
N GLU A 135 -12.06 -4.05 -26.65
CA GLU A 135 -12.39 -4.92 -27.78
C GLU A 135 -11.87 -6.33 -27.48
N PHE A 136 -12.74 -7.34 -27.61
CA PHE A 136 -12.42 -8.71 -27.24
C PHE A 136 -13.35 -9.72 -27.91
N THR A 137 -12.92 -11.00 -27.93
CA THR A 137 -13.56 -12.16 -28.58
C THR A 137 -13.37 -12.25 -30.08
N ASP A 138 -13.75 -11.19 -30.83
CA ASP A 138 -13.76 -11.06 -32.30
C ASP A 138 -13.62 -12.37 -33.10
N PRO A 139 -14.58 -13.30 -32.95
CA PRO A 139 -14.47 -14.61 -33.57
C PRO A 139 -14.76 -14.49 -35.05
N ASN A 140 -14.10 -15.31 -35.88
CA ASN A 140 -14.40 -15.36 -37.30
C ASN A 140 -15.81 -15.94 -37.54
N PRO A 141 -16.75 -15.20 -38.18
CA PRO A 141 -18.12 -15.65 -38.40
C PRO A 141 -18.26 -16.90 -39.29
N PHE A 142 -17.22 -17.23 -40.06
CA PHE A 142 -17.17 -18.39 -40.95
C PHE A 142 -16.49 -19.61 -40.31
N LYS A 143 -16.15 -19.55 -39.02
CA LYS A 143 -15.55 -20.65 -38.26
C LYS A 143 -16.32 -20.91 -36.97
N GLU A 144 -16.22 -22.14 -36.49
CA GLU A 144 -16.83 -22.54 -35.22
C GLU A 144 -16.16 -21.82 -34.04
N PHE A 145 -16.99 -21.51 -33.04
CA PHE A 145 -16.52 -20.93 -31.79
C PHE A 145 -15.83 -22.00 -30.93
N HIS A 146 -14.55 -21.83 -30.61
CA HIS A 146 -13.78 -22.77 -29.78
C HIS A 146 -13.28 -22.12 -28.48
N ILE A 147 -12.68 -22.94 -27.61
CA ILE A 147 -12.22 -22.53 -26.26
C ILE A 147 -11.22 -21.35 -26.26
N GLY A 148 -10.52 -21.12 -27.37
CA GLY A 148 -9.62 -19.98 -27.54
C GLY A 148 -10.38 -18.65 -27.55
N HIS A 149 -11.54 -18.59 -28.22
CA HIS A 149 -12.41 -17.42 -28.19
C HIS A 149 -13.06 -17.22 -26.83
N LEU A 150 -13.36 -18.32 -26.12
CA LEU A 150 -13.94 -18.25 -24.77
C LEU A 150 -13.00 -17.56 -23.78
N TYR A 151 -11.68 -17.80 -23.87
CA TYR A 151 -10.71 -17.09 -23.04
C TYR A 151 -10.75 -15.57 -23.25
N SER A 152 -10.67 -15.13 -24.52
CA SER A 152 -10.74 -13.70 -24.85
C SER A 152 -12.08 -13.10 -24.42
N ASN A 153 -13.18 -13.84 -24.58
CA ASN A 153 -14.51 -13.45 -24.11
C ASN A 153 -14.54 -13.21 -22.60
N THR A 154 -14.17 -14.22 -21.81
CA THR A 154 -14.24 -14.15 -20.35
C THR A 154 -13.31 -13.08 -19.78
N VAL A 155 -12.07 -12.98 -20.28
CA VAL A 155 -11.11 -11.98 -19.80
C VAL A 155 -11.52 -10.57 -20.21
N GLY A 156 -11.89 -10.37 -21.48
CA GLY A 156 -12.30 -9.06 -21.96
C GLY A 156 -13.58 -8.56 -21.31
N GLU A 157 -14.55 -9.45 -21.07
CA GLU A 157 -15.78 -9.12 -20.35
C GLU A 157 -15.47 -8.71 -18.90
N SER A 158 -14.62 -9.46 -18.20
CA SER A 158 -14.20 -9.15 -16.84
C SER A 158 -13.45 -7.81 -16.74
N VAL A 159 -12.67 -7.43 -17.76
CA VAL A 159 -11.95 -6.15 -17.81
C VAL A 159 -12.90 -4.98 -18.16
N SER A 160 -14.00 -5.25 -18.86
CA SER A 160 -14.99 -4.23 -19.27
C SER A 160 -15.94 -3.80 -18.14
N ARG A 161 -16.03 -4.57 -17.07
CA ARG A 161 -16.85 -4.31 -15.89
C ARG A 161 -16.16 -3.34 -14.92
#